data_AF-A0A953RNE1-F1
#
_entry.id   AF-A0A953RNE1-F1
#
_cell.length_a   1.000
_cell.length_b   1.000
_cell.length_c   1.000
_cell.angle_alpha   90.00
_cell.angle_beta   90.00
_cell.angle_gamma   90.00
#
_symmetry.space_group_name_H-M   'P 1'
#
loop_
_entity.id
_entity.type
_entity.pdbx_description
1 polymer ?
#
loop_
_entity_poly.entity_id
_entity_poly.type
_entity_poly.pdbx_seq_one_letter_code
_entity_poly.pdbx_strand_id
1 'polypeptide(L)'
;MTKLKMGAKRRQASIFEVVFLLLLFTFSGQARAGLPAGAEKGAGESSATTLATTKVTTQAAAEEPKISPQEAERLFRSVDEILQFASKDTLLPIKHEVKRQLVSRDQVEGYVSKHTSEDEDAKRLRRSELVLKKFGLLPRDFDLGKFLPLLLKEQVAGYYDPKTKTVNLLDWLGADQQKPVLAHELTHALQDQSFNLEKYMKPVDADLAKKKEITAQDIENDEVSTTRQAVVEGQAMVVLVDYMLEPMGLSLKNSPQVVQSLKDGMLVGTADSVQFRNAPIYMKEALTFPYRYGIDFIAEVLIKGGKDKAFAELFRNPPRTTRQIMEPETYLAGERLEPMHVPDLRQVFRNYDRFDVGAVGEFDVAVLIDQYAGAPISKNLYPHWRGGYYYAVRPKSDPAAPLALLYTSRWSTPEKAANFAAIYALGLSKRYLHVHEVLDDGKKPAVETAALDHLTGKRGWLTEDGPVVIDVQGDTVLVTESLDQATTDKLEQEVFGMAAAAR
;
A
#
# COMPACT_ATOMS: atom_id res chain seq x y z
N MET A 1 7.62 13.98 47.13
CA MET A 1 7.34 14.55 45.79
C MET A 1 8.45 14.11 44.86
N THR A 2 8.28 12.95 44.22
CA THR A 2 9.30 12.35 43.36
C THR A 2 8.68 12.16 42.00
N LYS A 3 9.06 13.03 41.04
CA LYS A 3 8.65 12.96 39.65
C LYS A 3 9.15 11.65 39.04
N LEU A 4 8.26 10.69 38.81
CA LEU A 4 8.54 9.57 37.92
C LEU A 4 8.63 10.12 36.49
N LYS A 5 9.83 10.07 35.91
CA LYS A 5 10.05 10.22 34.47
C LYS A 5 9.29 9.10 33.76
N MET A 6 8.14 9.42 33.15
CA MET A 6 7.53 8.59 32.12
C MET A 6 8.47 8.54 30.91
N GLY A 7 9.27 7.48 30.83
CA GLY A 7 10.02 7.14 29.63
C GLY A 7 9.05 6.67 28.55
N ALA A 8 8.60 7.58 27.69
CA ALA A 8 7.86 7.25 26.47
C ALA A 8 8.79 6.49 25.51
N LYS A 9 8.78 5.16 25.57
CA LYS A 9 9.35 4.31 24.50
C LYS A 9 8.35 4.32 23.34
N ARG A 10 8.61 5.21 22.38
CA ARG A 10 7.81 5.50 21.19
C ARG A 10 7.83 4.34 20.20
N ARG A 11 6.68 4.05 19.60
CA ARG A 11 6.46 2.99 18.59
C ARG A 11 6.79 3.53 17.20
N GLN A 12 7.23 2.62 16.33
CA GLN A 12 7.43 2.86 14.91
C GLN A 12 6.16 2.39 14.20
N ALA A 13 5.79 3.08 13.14
CA ALA A 13 4.88 2.59 12.13
C ALA A 13 5.46 2.98 10.76
N SER A 14 5.30 2.17 9.72
CA SER A 14 5.38 2.63 8.33
C SER A 14 4.10 3.42 7.98
N ILE A 15 4.01 4.12 6.84
CA ILE A 15 2.73 4.67 6.35
C ILE A 15 1.66 3.55 6.29
N PHE A 16 2.10 2.33 5.99
CA PHE A 16 1.28 1.12 5.96
C PHE A 16 0.72 0.72 7.34
N GLU A 17 1.41 1.04 8.44
CA GLU A 17 1.02 0.62 9.80
C GLU A 17 -0.02 1.52 10.48
N VAL A 18 -0.33 2.71 9.95
CA VAL A 18 -1.44 3.54 10.48
C VAL A 18 -2.80 2.94 10.13
N VAL A 19 -2.83 1.96 9.22
CA VAL A 19 -4.03 1.31 8.71
C VAL A 19 -4.18 -0.08 9.34
N PHE A 20 -4.27 -0.14 10.67
CA PHE A 20 -4.79 -1.32 11.38
C PHE A 20 -6.32 -1.22 11.60
N LEU A 21 -6.96 -0.34 10.85
CA LEU A 21 -8.41 -0.20 10.80
C LEU A 21 -8.87 -0.81 9.50
N LEU A 22 -9.82 -1.72 9.59
CA LEU A 22 -10.35 -2.41 8.44
C LEU A 22 -10.91 -1.42 7.43
N LEU A 23 -10.52 -1.64 6.19
CA LEU A 23 -11.23 -1.15 5.01
C LEU A 23 -12.15 -2.28 4.55
N LEU A 24 -13.25 -2.50 5.27
CA LEU A 24 -14.31 -3.35 4.77
C LEU A 24 -15.46 -2.48 4.30
N PHE A 25 -15.53 -2.33 2.99
CA PHE A 25 -16.72 -1.84 2.33
C PHE A 25 -17.88 -2.76 2.70
N THR A 26 -18.87 -2.24 3.39
CA THR A 26 -20.15 -2.92 3.53
C THR A 26 -20.70 -3.12 2.13
N PHE A 27 -20.76 -4.36 1.65
CA PHE A 27 -21.53 -4.70 0.45
C PHE A 27 -23.02 -4.52 0.76
N SER A 28 -23.48 -3.27 0.84
CA SER A 28 -24.89 -2.89 0.83
C SER A 28 -25.39 -2.91 -0.62
N GLY A 29 -25.19 -4.04 -1.30
CA GLY A 29 -25.85 -4.37 -2.54
C GLY A 29 -26.70 -5.59 -2.28
N GLN A 30 -28.02 -5.48 -2.43
CA GLN A 30 -28.88 -6.66 -2.53
C GLN A 30 -28.39 -7.49 -3.72
N ALA A 31 -27.51 -8.47 -3.46
CA ALA A 31 -27.16 -9.49 -4.41
C ALA A 31 -28.35 -10.43 -4.55
N ARG A 32 -29.37 -10.01 -5.32
CA ARG A 32 -30.17 -10.99 -6.05
C ARG A 32 -29.22 -11.67 -7.01
N ALA A 33 -28.87 -12.92 -6.71
CA ALA A 33 -28.21 -13.81 -7.65
C ALA A 33 -29.06 -13.88 -8.94
N GLY A 34 -28.64 -13.14 -9.96
CA GLY A 34 -29.20 -13.16 -11.30
C GLY A 34 -28.08 -13.51 -12.27
N LEU A 35 -28.11 -14.75 -12.77
CA LEU A 35 -27.30 -15.20 -13.89
C LEU A 35 -27.61 -14.36 -15.14
N PRO A 36 -26.64 -14.10 -16.05
CA PRO A 36 -26.89 -13.28 -17.21
C PRO A 36 -27.66 -14.08 -18.27
N ALA A 37 -28.77 -13.52 -18.74
CA ALA A 37 -29.46 -13.96 -19.95
C ALA A 37 -29.56 -12.80 -20.93
N GLY A 38 -29.12 -13.05 -22.18
CA GLY A 38 -29.70 -12.46 -23.39
C GLY A 38 -29.27 -11.04 -23.74
N ALA A 39 -28.43 -10.93 -24.77
CA ALA A 39 -28.21 -9.71 -25.52
C ALA A 39 -29.48 -9.27 -26.26
N GLU A 40 -29.78 -7.98 -26.28
CA GLU A 40 -30.49 -7.34 -27.39
C GLU A 40 -30.14 -5.85 -27.51
N LYS A 41 -29.99 -5.41 -28.77
CA LYS A 41 -29.54 -4.08 -29.21
C LYS A 41 -30.69 -3.07 -29.15
N GLY A 42 -30.38 -1.81 -28.84
CA GLY A 42 -31.24 -0.66 -29.11
C GLY A 42 -30.43 0.64 -29.13
N ALA A 43 -30.53 1.39 -30.22
CA ALA A 43 -29.79 2.63 -30.52
C ALA A 43 -30.65 3.88 -30.28
N GLY A 44 -29.99 5.04 -30.13
CA GLY A 44 -30.59 6.39 -30.12
C GLY A 44 -31.10 6.81 -28.74
N GLU A 45 -30.97 8.04 -28.23
CA GLU A 45 -30.70 9.34 -28.83
C GLU A 45 -30.10 10.28 -27.79
N SER A 46 -29.40 11.29 -28.29
CA SER A 46 -28.96 12.49 -27.57
C SER A 46 -30.15 13.28 -27.04
N SER A 47 -30.11 13.71 -25.78
CA SER A 47 -30.87 14.87 -25.31
C SER A 47 -30.09 15.61 -24.21
N ALA A 48 -29.74 16.85 -24.54
CA ALA A 48 -29.26 17.85 -23.62
C ALA A 48 -30.33 18.14 -22.54
N THR A 49 -29.93 18.31 -21.29
CA THR A 49 -30.82 18.85 -20.26
C THR A 49 -30.06 19.78 -19.32
N THR A 50 -30.28 21.06 -19.62
CA THR A 50 -30.44 22.22 -18.73
C THR A 50 -30.08 22.04 -17.25
N LEU A 51 -29.10 22.84 -16.81
CA LEU A 51 -28.76 23.11 -15.41
C LEU A 51 -29.98 23.66 -14.64
N ALA A 52 -30.61 22.79 -13.84
CA ALA A 52 -31.54 23.22 -12.80
C ALA A 52 -30.78 23.33 -11.47
N THR A 53 -30.61 24.57 -11.01
CA THR A 53 -30.19 24.92 -9.65
C THR A 53 -31.10 24.24 -8.63
N THR A 54 -30.60 23.18 -8.00
CA THR A 54 -31.29 22.51 -6.89
C THR A 54 -30.91 23.25 -5.61
N LYS A 55 -31.91 23.89 -4.98
CA LYS A 55 -31.78 24.46 -3.64
C LYS A 55 -31.31 23.36 -2.68
N VAL A 56 -30.20 23.60 -2.00
CA VAL A 56 -29.74 22.79 -0.87
C VAL A 56 -30.74 22.95 0.25
N THR A 57 -31.71 22.05 0.31
CA THR A 57 -32.50 21.85 1.52
C THR A 57 -31.57 21.15 2.50
N THR A 58 -31.21 21.83 3.59
CA THR A 58 -30.55 21.25 4.75
C THR A 58 -31.41 20.09 5.26
N GLN A 59 -31.05 18.88 4.87
CA GLN A 59 -31.59 17.65 5.42
C GLN A 59 -31.10 17.58 6.86
N ALA A 60 -32.02 17.63 7.82
CA ALA A 60 -31.71 17.37 9.22
C ALA A 60 -30.95 16.03 9.29
N ALA A 61 -29.83 16.00 10.02
CA ALA A 61 -29.10 14.76 10.27
C ALA A 61 -30.08 13.74 10.88
N ALA A 62 -30.43 12.72 10.11
CA ALA A 62 -31.17 11.59 10.63
C ALA A 62 -30.31 10.96 11.74
N GLU A 63 -30.90 10.70 12.91
CA GLU A 63 -30.21 9.98 13.98
C GLU A 63 -29.67 8.67 13.42
N GLU A 64 -28.38 8.40 13.65
CA GLU A 64 -27.76 7.16 13.19
C GLU A 64 -28.50 5.96 13.78
N PRO A 65 -28.85 4.94 12.96
CA PRO A 65 -29.59 3.79 13.44
C PRO A 65 -28.72 3.02 14.43
N LYS A 66 -29.12 2.95 15.70
CA LYS A 66 -28.45 2.14 16.72
C LYS A 66 -29.09 0.77 16.83
N ILE A 67 -28.26 -0.26 17.01
CA ILE A 67 -28.75 -1.62 17.27
C ILE A 67 -29.46 -1.69 18.63
N SER A 68 -30.51 -2.50 18.69
CA SER A 68 -31.23 -2.78 19.93
C SER A 68 -30.42 -3.63 20.90
N PRO A 69 -30.73 -3.63 22.21
CA PRO A 69 -30.09 -4.53 23.17
C PRO A 69 -30.19 -6.02 22.80
N GLN A 70 -31.27 -6.43 22.13
CA GLN A 70 -31.44 -7.81 21.68
C GLN A 70 -30.51 -8.15 20.50
N GLU A 71 -30.31 -7.21 19.58
CA GLU A 71 -29.34 -7.37 18.49
C GLU A 71 -27.90 -7.38 19.01
N ALA A 72 -27.59 -6.53 20.00
CA ALA A 72 -26.31 -6.54 20.70
C ALA A 72 -26.02 -7.89 21.36
N GLU A 73 -26.99 -8.48 22.07
CA GLU A 73 -26.84 -9.80 22.69
C GLU A 73 -26.59 -10.90 21.64
N ARG A 74 -27.32 -10.87 20.51
CA ARG A 74 -27.11 -11.81 19.39
C ARG A 74 -25.72 -11.66 18.77
N LEU A 75 -25.26 -10.43 18.56
CA LEU A 75 -23.94 -10.14 18.03
C LEU A 75 -22.84 -10.64 18.98
N PHE A 76 -22.99 -10.39 20.29
CA PHE A 76 -22.07 -10.90 21.29
C PHE A 76 -22.04 -12.42 21.34
N ARG A 77 -23.18 -13.12 21.23
CA ARG A 77 -23.20 -14.59 21.14
C ARG A 77 -22.48 -15.10 19.90
N SER A 78 -22.62 -14.39 18.78
CA SER A 78 -21.95 -14.74 17.52
C SER A 78 -20.42 -14.69 17.65
N VAL A 79 -19.85 -13.93 18.59
CA VAL A 79 -18.39 -13.87 18.81
C VAL A 79 -17.81 -15.24 19.12
N ASP A 80 -18.44 -16.02 20.00
CA ASP A 80 -17.90 -17.33 20.38
C ASP A 80 -18.06 -18.36 19.25
N GLU A 81 -19.20 -18.34 18.57
CA GLU A 81 -19.48 -19.21 17.42
C GLU A 81 -18.50 -18.94 16.25
N ILE A 82 -18.29 -17.66 15.94
CA ILE A 82 -17.38 -17.24 14.86
C ILE A 82 -15.92 -17.47 15.25
N LEU A 83 -15.55 -17.31 16.52
CA LEU A 83 -14.19 -17.61 16.98
C LEU A 83 -13.88 -19.11 16.82
N GLN A 84 -14.84 -19.99 17.11
CA GLN A 84 -14.71 -21.43 16.86
C GLN A 84 -14.60 -21.74 15.36
N PHE A 85 -15.40 -21.08 14.53
CA PHE A 85 -15.29 -21.18 13.07
C PHE A 85 -13.88 -20.78 12.61
N ALA A 86 -13.41 -19.59 12.98
CA ALA A 86 -12.10 -19.06 12.58
C ALA A 86 -10.96 -19.95 13.09
N SER A 87 -11.07 -20.51 14.30
CA SER A 87 -10.08 -21.44 14.84
C SER A 87 -10.01 -22.73 14.02
N LYS A 88 -11.16 -23.31 13.68
CA LYS A 88 -11.23 -24.49 12.81
C LYS A 88 -10.70 -24.20 11.41
N ASP A 89 -11.01 -23.01 10.88
CA ASP A 89 -10.64 -22.66 9.53
C ASP A 89 -9.14 -22.40 9.37
N THR A 90 -8.55 -21.69 10.32
CA THR A 90 -7.12 -21.35 10.33
C THR A 90 -6.21 -22.43 10.92
N LEU A 91 -6.78 -23.40 11.65
CA LEU A 91 -6.07 -24.33 12.55
C LEU A 91 -5.33 -23.64 13.71
N LEU A 92 -5.54 -22.35 13.95
CA LEU A 92 -4.95 -21.64 15.08
C LEU A 92 -5.77 -21.91 16.35
N PRO A 93 -5.13 -22.26 17.48
CA PRO A 93 -5.86 -22.62 18.69
C PRO A 93 -6.41 -21.39 19.40
N ILE A 94 -7.61 -21.55 19.98
CA ILE A 94 -8.12 -20.61 20.98
C ILE A 94 -7.40 -20.88 22.30
N LYS A 95 -6.54 -19.97 22.73
CA LYS A 95 -5.77 -20.06 23.98
C LYS A 95 -6.47 -19.38 25.15
N HIS A 96 -7.22 -18.31 24.88
CA HIS A 96 -8.03 -17.59 25.86
C HIS A 96 -9.23 -16.90 25.20
N GLU A 97 -10.18 -16.49 26.03
CA GLU A 97 -11.34 -15.71 25.57
C GLU A 97 -10.92 -14.37 24.96
N VAL A 98 -11.69 -13.89 23.99
CA VAL A 98 -11.54 -12.57 23.37
C VAL A 98 -12.55 -11.62 24.00
N LYS A 99 -12.08 -10.49 24.54
CA LYS A 99 -12.99 -9.48 25.09
C LYS A 99 -13.78 -8.85 23.95
N ARG A 100 -15.01 -8.46 24.21
CA ARG A 100 -15.91 -7.87 23.21
C ARG A 100 -16.54 -6.60 23.77
N GLN A 101 -16.64 -5.55 22.96
CA GLN A 101 -17.36 -4.33 23.33
C GLN A 101 -18.05 -3.70 22.13
N LEU A 102 -19.17 -3.02 22.39
CA LEU A 102 -19.79 -2.13 21.43
C LEU A 102 -19.16 -0.74 21.54
N VAL A 103 -18.88 -0.13 20.39
CA VAL A 103 -18.35 1.23 20.28
C VAL A 103 -19.27 2.08 19.43
N SER A 104 -19.43 3.34 19.83
CA SER A 104 -20.11 4.37 19.05
C SER A 104 -19.18 4.99 18.02
N ARG A 105 -19.76 5.68 17.01
CA ARG A 105 -19.00 6.39 15.99
C ARG A 105 -18.03 7.39 16.61
N ASP A 106 -18.48 8.19 17.59
CA ASP A 106 -17.64 9.15 18.30
C ASP A 106 -16.42 8.49 18.98
N GLN A 107 -16.61 7.29 19.55
CA GLN A 107 -15.51 6.54 20.17
C GLN A 107 -14.51 6.05 19.12
N VAL A 108 -14.99 5.60 17.96
CA VAL A 108 -14.13 5.25 16.82
C VAL A 108 -13.38 6.48 16.31
N GLU A 109 -14.05 7.61 16.11
CA GLU A 109 -13.40 8.84 15.68
C GLU A 109 -12.33 9.33 16.65
N GLY A 110 -12.61 9.26 17.95
CA GLY A 110 -11.65 9.58 19.00
C GLY A 110 -10.44 8.63 18.99
N TYR A 111 -10.68 7.34 18.75
CA TYR A 111 -9.61 6.35 18.59
C TYR A 111 -8.72 6.66 17.39
N VAL A 112 -9.30 6.90 16.20
CA VAL A 112 -8.56 7.25 14.97
C VAL A 112 -7.76 8.54 15.17
N SER A 113 -8.40 9.57 15.71
CA SER A 113 -7.77 10.89 15.90
C SER A 113 -6.57 10.82 16.85
N LYS A 114 -6.68 10.02 17.92
CA LYS A 114 -5.58 9.84 18.88
C LYS A 114 -4.38 9.13 18.24
N HIS A 115 -4.62 8.12 17.41
CA HIS A 115 -3.54 7.35 16.78
C HIS A 115 -2.93 8.03 15.54
N THR A 116 -3.58 9.06 14.99
CA THR A 116 -3.06 9.82 13.82
C THR A 116 -2.39 11.15 14.20
N SER A 117 -2.58 11.64 15.44
CA SER A 117 -2.06 12.93 15.90
C SER A 117 -0.77 12.87 16.73
N GLU A 118 -0.17 11.68 16.89
CA GLU A 118 1.11 11.55 17.60
C GLU A 118 2.26 12.21 16.80
N ASP A 119 3.05 13.08 17.45
CA ASP A 119 4.03 13.97 16.79
C ASP A 119 5.04 13.27 15.86
N GLU A 120 5.49 12.06 16.19
CA GLU A 120 6.45 11.33 15.35
C GLU A 120 5.76 10.69 14.13
N ASP A 121 4.51 10.24 14.26
CA ASP A 121 3.72 9.72 13.15
C ASP A 121 3.37 10.83 12.15
N ALA A 122 2.98 12.00 12.66
CA ALA A 122 2.74 13.18 11.83
C ALA A 122 3.98 13.62 11.03
N LYS A 123 5.17 13.60 11.66
CA LYS A 123 6.43 13.90 10.95
C LYS A 123 6.73 12.88 9.87
N ARG A 124 6.57 11.58 10.15
CA ARG A 124 6.78 10.52 9.16
C ARG A 124 5.80 10.65 7.99
N LEU A 125 4.52 10.88 8.29
CA LEU A 125 3.49 11.07 7.28
C LEU A 125 3.86 12.22 6.35
N ARG A 126 4.33 13.35 6.91
CA ARG A 126 4.78 14.49 6.13
C ARG A 126 6.03 14.22 5.28
N ARG A 127 7.01 13.46 5.80
CA ARG A 127 8.17 13.05 4.98
C ARG A 127 7.72 12.23 3.79
N SER A 128 6.89 11.24 4.06
CA SER A 128 6.36 10.33 3.06
C SER A 128 5.55 11.03 1.99
N GLU A 129 4.66 11.96 2.39
CA GLU A 129 3.87 12.76 1.46
C GLU A 129 4.77 13.48 0.45
N LEU A 130 5.86 14.10 0.90
CA LEU A 130 6.77 14.83 0.02
C LEU A 130 7.55 13.92 -0.92
N VAL A 131 7.94 12.73 -0.48
CA VAL A 131 8.58 11.72 -1.35
C VAL A 131 7.59 11.20 -2.38
N LEU A 132 6.36 10.85 -1.99
CA LEU A 132 5.32 10.38 -2.89
C LEU A 132 4.94 11.44 -3.93
N LYS A 133 4.85 12.71 -3.51
CA LYS A 133 4.70 13.85 -4.43
C LYS A 133 5.88 14.00 -5.37
N LYS A 134 7.11 13.81 -4.85
CA LYS A 134 8.31 13.85 -5.69
C LYS A 134 8.23 12.76 -6.76
N PHE A 135 7.93 11.51 -6.43
CA PHE A 135 7.70 10.45 -7.43
C PHE A 135 6.47 10.67 -8.34
N GLY A 136 5.59 11.59 -7.97
CA GLY A 136 4.34 11.87 -8.68
C GLY A 136 3.19 10.94 -8.30
N LEU A 137 3.38 10.01 -7.36
CA LEU A 137 2.36 9.08 -6.85
C LEU A 137 1.24 9.80 -6.08
N LEU A 138 1.50 11.01 -5.59
CA LEU A 138 0.49 11.93 -5.07
C LEU A 138 0.49 13.24 -5.86
N PRO A 139 -0.68 13.86 -6.08
CA PRO A 139 -0.76 15.21 -6.63
C PRO A 139 0.03 16.21 -5.80
N ARG A 140 0.67 17.21 -6.43
CA ARG A 140 1.55 18.19 -5.75
C ARG A 140 0.85 18.97 -4.64
N ASP A 141 -0.44 19.25 -4.82
CA ASP A 141 -1.30 19.99 -3.89
C ASP A 141 -2.06 19.09 -2.90
N PHE A 142 -1.91 17.77 -2.98
CA PHE A 142 -2.61 16.82 -2.13
C PHE A 142 -2.19 16.94 -0.65
N ASP A 143 -3.14 17.04 0.28
CA ASP A 143 -2.85 17.15 1.71
C ASP A 143 -3.10 15.79 2.39
N LEU A 144 -2.06 14.97 2.52
CA LEU A 144 -2.18 13.62 3.07
C LEU A 144 -2.55 13.67 4.56
N GLY A 145 -2.02 14.65 5.30
CA GLY A 145 -2.29 14.85 6.72
C GLY A 145 -3.76 15.15 7.02
N LYS A 146 -4.44 15.91 6.15
CA LYS A 146 -5.90 16.14 6.28
C LYS A 146 -6.73 15.00 5.72
N PHE A 147 -6.27 14.38 4.63
CA PHE A 147 -7.04 13.34 3.95
C PHE A 147 -7.13 12.05 4.76
N LEU A 148 -6.00 11.59 5.32
CA LEU A 148 -5.92 10.26 5.96
C LEU A 148 -6.89 10.10 7.15
N PRO A 149 -7.02 11.07 8.09
CA PRO A 149 -8.01 10.95 9.17
C PRO A 149 -9.46 10.90 8.67
N LEU A 150 -9.80 11.67 7.62
CA LEU A 150 -11.15 11.66 7.04
C LEU A 150 -11.47 10.30 6.42
N LEU A 151 -10.51 9.76 5.68
CA LEU A 151 -10.63 8.45 5.06
C LEU A 151 -10.76 7.32 6.09
N LEU A 152 -9.92 7.33 7.13
CA LEU A 152 -9.97 6.31 8.17
C LEU A 152 -11.29 6.33 8.93
N LYS A 153 -11.85 7.52 9.21
CA LYS A 153 -13.20 7.65 9.82
C LYS A 153 -14.31 7.07 8.94
N GLU A 154 -14.19 7.20 7.63
CA GLU A 154 -15.18 6.71 6.67
C GLU A 154 -15.24 5.17 6.61
N GLN A 155 -14.10 4.50 6.84
CA GLN A 155 -13.92 3.10 6.43
C GLN A 155 -14.02 2.08 7.57
N VAL A 156 -14.06 2.51 8.84
CA VAL A 156 -14.09 1.56 9.98
C VAL A 156 -15.38 0.75 9.99
N ALA A 157 -15.25 -0.57 9.86
CA ALA A 157 -16.35 -1.54 9.93
C ALA A 157 -16.35 -2.41 11.22
N GLY A 158 -15.31 -2.27 12.05
CA GLY A 158 -15.00 -3.08 13.23
C GLY A 158 -13.47 -3.11 13.41
N TYR A 159 -12.95 -3.49 14.59
CA TYR A 159 -11.51 -3.72 14.76
C TYR A 159 -11.15 -4.53 16.02
N TYR A 160 -10.13 -5.36 15.93
CA TYR A 160 -9.45 -5.99 17.05
C TYR A 160 -8.30 -5.13 17.56
N ASP A 161 -8.28 -4.82 18.86
CA ASP A 161 -7.16 -4.15 19.51
C ASP A 161 -6.25 -5.17 20.23
N PRO A 162 -5.03 -5.41 19.72
CA PRO A 162 -4.10 -6.36 20.32
C PRO A 162 -3.53 -5.86 21.67
N LYS A 163 -3.63 -4.57 22.02
CA LYS A 163 -3.18 -4.09 23.34
C LYS A 163 -4.18 -4.47 24.43
N THR A 164 -5.47 -4.28 24.18
CA THR A 164 -6.52 -4.55 25.16
C THR A 164 -7.08 -5.97 25.07
N LYS A 165 -6.76 -6.68 23.96
CA LYS A 165 -7.26 -8.01 23.59
C LYS A 165 -8.78 -7.98 23.37
N THR A 166 -9.27 -6.93 22.73
CA THR A 166 -10.70 -6.63 22.60
C THR A 166 -11.10 -6.51 21.14
N VAL A 167 -12.16 -7.23 20.74
CA VAL A 167 -12.88 -6.95 19.50
C VAL A 167 -13.91 -5.84 19.72
N ASN A 168 -13.85 -4.82 18.87
CA ASN A 168 -14.70 -3.63 18.91
C ASN A 168 -15.73 -3.74 17.79
N LEU A 169 -17.00 -3.81 18.20
CA LEU A 169 -18.17 -3.97 17.35
C LEU A 169 -18.93 -2.66 17.26
N LEU A 170 -19.55 -2.37 16.12
CA LEU A 170 -20.16 -1.07 15.90
C LEU A 170 -21.61 -1.05 16.39
N ASP A 171 -21.99 -0.02 17.16
CA ASP A 171 -23.37 0.11 17.65
C ASP A 171 -24.36 0.60 16.59
N TRP A 172 -23.88 0.96 15.39
CA TRP A 172 -24.69 1.53 14.30
C TRP A 172 -24.86 0.65 13.05
N LEU A 173 -24.32 -0.58 13.06
CA LEU A 173 -24.48 -1.55 11.96
C LEU A 173 -25.28 -2.76 12.43
N GLY A 174 -26.16 -3.27 11.56
CA GLY A 174 -26.96 -4.46 11.89
C GLY A 174 -26.10 -5.69 12.19
N ALA A 175 -26.52 -6.53 13.14
CA ALA A 175 -25.71 -7.66 13.62
C ALA A 175 -25.25 -8.61 12.50
N ASP A 176 -26.12 -8.95 11.56
CA ASP A 176 -25.79 -9.87 10.46
C ASP A 176 -24.79 -9.27 9.46
N GLN A 177 -24.80 -7.94 9.28
CA GLN A 177 -23.84 -7.24 8.42
C GLN A 177 -22.42 -7.26 9.00
N GLN A 178 -22.31 -7.34 10.33
CA GLN A 178 -21.02 -7.36 11.03
C GLN A 178 -20.40 -8.76 11.12
N LYS A 179 -21.15 -9.85 10.93
CA LYS A 179 -20.63 -11.22 11.14
C LYS A 179 -19.42 -11.58 10.26
N PRO A 180 -19.37 -11.28 8.95
CA PRO A 180 -18.18 -11.52 8.14
C PRO A 180 -16.97 -10.70 8.61
N VAL A 181 -17.19 -9.44 8.98
CA VAL A 181 -16.16 -8.57 9.58
C VAL A 181 -15.67 -9.14 10.91
N LEU A 182 -16.57 -9.67 11.72
CA LEU A 182 -16.22 -10.30 12.98
C LEU A 182 -15.37 -11.57 12.79
N ALA A 183 -15.59 -12.34 11.71
CA ALA A 183 -14.73 -13.47 11.36
C ALA A 183 -13.30 -13.03 11.01
N HIS A 184 -13.16 -11.89 10.33
CA HIS A 184 -11.87 -11.25 10.09
C HIS A 184 -11.21 -10.82 11.41
N GLU A 185 -11.90 -10.07 12.27
CA GLU A 185 -11.34 -9.61 13.56
C GLU A 185 -10.92 -10.74 14.50
N LEU A 186 -11.72 -11.79 14.56
CA LEU A 186 -11.42 -12.94 15.41
C LEU A 186 -10.25 -13.75 14.86
N THR A 187 -9.98 -13.67 13.54
CA THR A 187 -8.74 -14.18 12.96
C THR A 187 -7.53 -13.42 13.49
N HIS A 188 -7.59 -12.08 13.59
CA HIS A 188 -6.53 -11.31 14.23
C HIS A 188 -6.33 -11.68 15.70
N ALA A 189 -7.43 -11.92 16.43
CA ALA A 189 -7.34 -12.39 17.81
C ALA A 189 -6.61 -13.75 17.91
N LEU A 190 -6.88 -14.69 16.99
CA LEU A 190 -6.19 -15.99 16.95
C LEU A 190 -4.72 -15.88 16.53
N GLN A 191 -4.41 -15.02 15.56
CA GLN A 191 -3.05 -14.71 15.15
C GLN A 191 -2.26 -14.10 16.31
N ASP A 192 -2.86 -13.16 17.05
CA ASP A 192 -2.23 -12.52 18.20
C ASP A 192 -1.99 -13.50 19.35
N GLN A 193 -2.97 -14.35 19.66
CA GLN A 193 -2.81 -15.44 20.63
C GLN A 193 -1.68 -16.39 20.25
N SER A 194 -1.49 -16.64 18.96
CA SER A 194 -0.52 -17.62 18.45
C SER A 194 0.89 -17.05 18.32
N PHE A 195 1.02 -15.81 17.85
CA PHE A 195 2.29 -15.25 17.38
C PHE A 195 2.65 -13.88 17.99
N ASN A 196 1.77 -13.29 18.82
CA ASN A 196 1.91 -11.96 19.39
C ASN A 196 2.07 -10.91 18.28
N LEU A 197 0.94 -10.42 17.75
CA LEU A 197 0.92 -9.53 16.59
C LEU A 197 1.66 -8.21 16.88
N GLU A 198 1.59 -7.70 18.11
CA GLU A 198 2.34 -6.49 18.49
C GLU A 198 3.85 -6.67 18.39
N LYS A 199 4.37 -7.88 18.60
CA LYS A 199 5.80 -8.17 18.43
C LYS A 199 6.12 -8.47 16.97
N TYR A 200 5.26 -9.24 16.30
CA TYR A 200 5.45 -9.66 14.93
C TYR A 200 5.44 -8.48 13.94
N MET A 201 4.56 -7.51 14.15
CA MET A 201 4.42 -6.33 13.28
C MET A 201 5.50 -5.27 13.52
N LYS A 202 6.38 -5.43 14.51
CA LYS A 202 7.46 -4.46 14.72
C LYS A 202 8.39 -4.42 13.50
N PRO A 203 8.75 -3.22 13.03
CA PRO A 203 9.78 -3.07 12.00
C PRO A 203 11.06 -3.80 12.41
N VAL A 204 11.71 -4.40 11.41
CA VAL A 204 12.97 -5.13 11.60
C VAL A 204 14.09 -4.16 11.95
N ASP A 205 14.09 -2.98 11.32
CA ASP A 205 15.12 -1.96 11.47
C ASP A 205 14.60 -0.65 12.09
N ALA A 206 15.54 0.14 12.61
CA ALA A 206 15.25 1.50 13.04
C ALA A 206 14.93 2.39 11.83
N ASP A 207 14.14 3.47 12.03
CA ASP A 207 13.84 4.50 11.02
C ASP A 207 15.10 4.81 10.19
N LEU A 208 15.11 4.37 8.93
CA LEU A 208 16.30 4.42 8.07
C LEU A 208 16.76 5.86 7.87
N ALA A 209 15.83 6.82 7.87
CA ALA A 209 16.13 8.24 7.82
C ALA A 209 16.96 8.73 9.03
N LYS A 210 16.99 7.99 10.15
CA LYS A 210 17.81 8.28 11.34
C LYS A 210 19.08 7.42 11.43
N LYS A 211 19.22 6.38 10.60
CA LYS A 211 20.38 5.48 10.62
C LYS A 211 21.62 6.11 9.97
N LYS A 212 22.78 6.06 10.63
CA LYS A 212 24.00 6.73 10.11
C LYS A 212 24.46 6.17 8.77
N GLU A 213 24.45 4.85 8.62
CA GLU A 213 24.91 4.16 7.41
C GLU A 213 23.73 3.35 6.86
N ILE A 214 23.49 3.45 5.55
CA ILE A 214 22.48 2.65 4.85
C ILE A 214 23.21 1.54 4.13
N THR A 215 22.74 0.30 4.31
CA THR A 215 23.30 -0.90 3.70
C THR A 215 22.27 -1.54 2.76
N ALA A 216 22.72 -2.45 1.88
CA ALA A 216 21.80 -3.22 1.04
C ALA A 216 20.79 -4.03 1.89
N GLN A 217 21.21 -4.55 3.04
CA GLN A 217 20.32 -5.31 3.93
C GLN A 217 19.20 -4.43 4.53
N ASP A 218 19.48 -3.15 4.79
CA ASP A 218 18.47 -2.21 5.27
C ASP A 218 17.37 -2.01 4.23
N ILE A 219 17.75 -1.85 2.96
CA ILE A 219 16.81 -1.73 1.85
C ILE A 219 15.97 -3.00 1.72
N GLU A 220 16.58 -4.18 1.77
CA GLU A 220 15.84 -5.46 1.71
C GLU A 220 14.85 -5.65 2.87
N ASN A 221 15.16 -5.09 4.04
CA ASN A 221 14.31 -5.22 5.21
C ASN A 221 13.15 -4.21 5.23
N ASP A 222 13.22 -3.16 4.40
CA ASP A 222 12.27 -2.05 4.41
C ASP A 222 10.86 -2.49 4.00
N GLU A 223 10.74 -3.49 3.09
CA GLU A 223 9.45 -4.04 2.65
C GLU A 223 8.84 -5.05 3.63
N VAL A 224 9.59 -5.54 4.62
CA VAL A 224 9.16 -6.65 5.49
C VAL A 224 7.90 -6.32 6.29
N SER A 225 7.72 -5.07 6.73
CA SER A 225 6.48 -4.68 7.43
C SER A 225 5.25 -4.81 6.52
N THR A 226 5.39 -4.38 5.25
CA THR A 226 4.33 -4.40 4.25
C THR A 226 3.94 -5.83 3.90
N THR A 227 4.92 -6.73 3.74
CA THR A 227 4.63 -8.14 3.44
C THR A 227 4.06 -8.91 4.64
N ARG A 228 4.52 -8.62 5.86
CA ARG A 228 3.92 -9.18 7.07
C ARG A 228 2.45 -8.77 7.22
N GLN A 229 2.14 -7.50 6.92
CA GLN A 229 0.76 -7.01 6.92
C GLN A 229 -0.08 -7.75 5.88
N ALA A 230 0.42 -7.89 4.64
CA ALA A 230 -0.29 -8.64 3.59
C ALA A 230 -0.57 -10.11 3.97
N VAL A 231 0.33 -10.77 4.71
CA VAL A 231 0.06 -12.11 5.26
C VAL A 231 -1.05 -12.07 6.31
N VAL A 232 -0.96 -11.15 7.27
CA VAL A 232 -1.92 -11.03 8.37
C VAL A 232 -3.33 -10.74 7.85
N GLU A 233 -3.46 -9.73 7.00
CA GLU A 233 -4.72 -9.31 6.38
C GLU A 233 -5.22 -10.33 5.36
N GLY A 234 -4.34 -10.90 4.55
CA GLY A 234 -4.69 -11.94 3.59
C GLY A 234 -5.32 -13.16 4.26
N GLN A 235 -4.78 -13.62 5.39
CA GLN A 235 -5.34 -14.73 6.16
C GLN A 235 -6.73 -14.40 6.71
N ALA A 236 -6.90 -13.20 7.26
CA ALA A 236 -8.19 -12.75 7.78
C ALA A 236 -9.23 -12.58 6.66
N MET A 237 -8.81 -12.17 5.46
CA MET A 237 -9.65 -12.12 4.28
C MET A 237 -10.07 -13.51 3.77
N VAL A 238 -9.19 -14.51 3.80
CA VAL A 238 -9.56 -15.89 3.48
C VAL A 238 -10.65 -16.38 4.45
N VAL A 239 -10.48 -16.17 5.76
CA VAL A 239 -11.47 -16.59 6.77
C VAL A 239 -12.79 -15.85 6.60
N LEU A 240 -12.76 -14.55 6.30
CA LEU A 240 -13.97 -13.76 6.00
C LEU A 240 -14.74 -14.37 4.82
N VAL A 241 -14.04 -14.70 3.72
CA VAL A 241 -14.68 -15.28 2.54
C VAL A 241 -15.19 -16.69 2.84
N ASP A 242 -14.41 -17.53 3.52
CA ASP A 242 -14.82 -18.87 3.92
C ASP A 242 -16.05 -18.83 4.83
N TYR A 243 -16.14 -17.85 5.74
CA TYR A 243 -17.31 -17.65 6.58
C TYR A 243 -18.56 -17.29 5.76
N MET A 244 -18.43 -16.42 4.76
CA MET A 244 -19.55 -16.08 3.87
C MET A 244 -20.01 -17.26 3.01
N LEU A 245 -19.09 -18.17 2.66
CA LEU A 245 -19.34 -19.31 1.79
C LEU A 245 -19.82 -20.57 2.54
N GLU A 246 -19.58 -20.65 3.85
CA GLU A 246 -19.89 -21.82 4.68
C GLU A 246 -21.36 -22.28 4.57
N PRO A 247 -22.38 -21.40 4.61
CA PRO A 247 -23.78 -21.83 4.52
C PRO A 247 -24.14 -22.50 3.19
N MET A 248 -23.33 -22.29 2.14
CA MET A 248 -23.48 -22.92 0.82
C MET A 248 -22.65 -24.20 0.69
N GLY A 249 -21.93 -24.62 1.73
CA GLY A 249 -20.97 -25.73 1.67
C GLY A 249 -19.73 -25.42 0.83
N LEU A 250 -19.43 -24.14 0.61
CA LEU A 250 -18.32 -23.67 -0.22
C LEU A 250 -17.17 -23.12 0.63
N SER A 251 -16.02 -22.93 0.01
CA SER A 251 -14.83 -22.24 0.56
C SER A 251 -14.07 -21.58 -0.58
N LEU A 252 -13.21 -20.63 -0.27
CA LEU A 252 -12.30 -20.00 -1.21
C LEU A 252 -11.48 -21.05 -1.96
N LYS A 253 -11.03 -22.11 -1.26
CA LYS A 253 -10.25 -23.20 -1.86
C LYS A 253 -10.99 -23.92 -3.00
N ASN A 254 -12.32 -24.09 -2.89
CA ASN A 254 -13.12 -24.77 -3.92
C ASN A 254 -13.87 -23.81 -4.85
N SER A 255 -13.86 -22.51 -4.54
CA SER A 255 -14.57 -21.45 -5.29
C SER A 255 -13.69 -20.20 -5.51
N PRO A 256 -12.47 -20.35 -6.08
CA PRO A 256 -11.50 -19.25 -6.18
C PRO A 256 -11.97 -18.08 -7.04
N GLN A 257 -12.98 -18.28 -7.89
CA GLN A 257 -13.55 -17.25 -8.77
C GLN A 257 -14.23 -16.12 -7.98
N VAL A 258 -14.67 -16.39 -6.74
CA VAL A 258 -15.30 -15.40 -5.85
C VAL A 258 -14.33 -14.28 -5.47
N VAL A 259 -13.02 -14.59 -5.40
CA VAL A 259 -11.98 -13.65 -5.01
C VAL A 259 -11.86 -12.49 -6.00
N GLN A 260 -11.99 -12.76 -7.30
CA GLN A 260 -11.84 -11.71 -8.31
C GLN A 260 -12.95 -10.66 -8.20
N SER A 261 -14.21 -11.07 -8.08
CA SER A 261 -15.34 -10.14 -7.91
C SER A 261 -15.25 -9.34 -6.61
N LEU A 262 -14.75 -9.94 -5.53
CA LEU A 262 -14.51 -9.25 -4.27
C LEU A 262 -13.46 -8.14 -4.44
N LYS A 263 -12.33 -8.45 -5.09
CA LYS A 263 -11.23 -7.49 -5.33
C LYS A 263 -11.63 -6.32 -6.21
N ASP A 264 -12.42 -6.57 -7.25
CA ASP A 264 -12.91 -5.52 -8.13
C ASP A 264 -13.80 -4.53 -7.34
N GLY A 265 -14.62 -5.03 -6.42
CA GLY A 265 -15.42 -4.19 -5.51
C GLY A 265 -14.56 -3.34 -4.55
N MET A 266 -13.45 -3.88 -4.04
CA MET A 266 -12.55 -3.17 -3.11
C MET A 266 -11.88 -1.93 -3.73
N LEU A 267 -11.60 -1.94 -5.03
CA LEU A 267 -10.98 -0.78 -5.71
C LEU A 267 -11.96 0.33 -6.07
N VAL A 268 -13.23 -0.04 -6.28
CA VAL A 268 -14.28 0.91 -6.66
C VAL A 268 -14.83 1.59 -5.40
N GLY A 269 -14.93 0.86 -4.29
CA GLY A 269 -15.60 1.30 -3.08
C GLY A 269 -17.12 1.39 -3.23
N THR A 270 -17.82 1.75 -2.14
CA THR A 270 -19.29 1.86 -2.12
C THR A 270 -19.76 3.30 -2.33
N ALA A 271 -21.07 3.49 -2.53
CA ALA A 271 -21.66 4.82 -2.61
C ALA A 271 -21.31 5.70 -1.40
N ASP A 272 -21.26 5.09 -0.21
CA ASP A 272 -20.97 5.75 1.07
C ASP A 272 -19.48 6.00 1.32
N SER A 273 -18.61 5.51 0.43
CA SER A 273 -17.15 5.63 0.53
C SER A 273 -16.59 6.78 -0.31
N VAL A 274 -17.06 7.99 -0.03
CA VAL A 274 -16.77 9.18 -0.84
C VAL A 274 -15.28 9.55 -0.81
N GLN A 275 -14.65 9.53 0.35
CA GLN A 275 -13.23 9.83 0.51
C GLN A 275 -12.39 8.79 -0.24
N PHE A 276 -12.70 7.50 -0.09
CA PHE A 276 -11.97 6.45 -0.80
C PHE A 276 -12.11 6.59 -2.31
N ARG A 277 -13.34 6.83 -2.81
CA ARG A 277 -13.60 6.98 -4.26
C ARG A 277 -12.87 8.16 -4.87
N ASN A 278 -12.68 9.24 -4.11
CA ASN A 278 -11.97 10.44 -4.54
C ASN A 278 -10.45 10.39 -4.27
N ALA A 279 -9.96 9.33 -3.62
CA ALA A 279 -8.55 9.18 -3.31
C ALA A 279 -7.70 9.05 -4.59
N PRO A 280 -6.47 9.59 -4.61
CA PRO A 280 -5.50 9.29 -5.67
C PRO A 280 -5.27 7.78 -5.84
N ILE A 281 -4.89 7.34 -7.04
CA ILE A 281 -4.72 5.92 -7.36
C ILE A 281 -3.77 5.23 -6.37
N TYR A 282 -2.65 5.87 -6.04
CA TYR A 282 -1.70 5.35 -5.06
C TYR A 282 -2.34 5.11 -3.69
N MET A 283 -3.20 6.01 -3.22
CA MET A 283 -3.88 5.82 -1.94
C MET A 283 -4.81 4.60 -2.00
N LYS A 284 -5.60 4.44 -3.07
CA LYS A 284 -6.48 3.27 -3.23
C LYS A 284 -5.69 1.97 -3.27
N GLU A 285 -4.63 1.93 -4.07
CA GLU A 285 -3.78 0.75 -4.21
C GLU A 285 -3.06 0.41 -2.90
N ALA A 286 -2.44 1.39 -2.24
CA ALA A 286 -1.68 1.16 -1.00
C ALA A 286 -2.57 0.70 0.16
N LEU A 287 -3.78 1.27 0.27
CA LEU A 287 -4.74 0.92 1.31
C LEU A 287 -5.34 -0.47 1.11
N THR A 288 -5.53 -0.88 -0.15
CA THR A 288 -6.13 -2.18 -0.46
C THR A 288 -5.11 -3.28 -0.71
N PHE A 289 -3.82 -2.95 -0.85
CA PHE A 289 -2.73 -3.89 -1.09
C PHE A 289 -2.75 -5.12 -0.17
N PRO A 290 -2.72 -4.98 1.18
CA PRO A 290 -2.62 -6.14 2.06
C PRO A 290 -3.86 -7.02 2.04
N TYR A 291 -5.02 -6.50 1.60
CA TYR A 291 -6.25 -7.26 1.45
C TYR A 291 -6.32 -7.95 0.08
N ARG A 292 -6.08 -7.21 -1.01
CA ARG A 292 -6.28 -7.67 -2.40
C ARG A 292 -5.17 -8.60 -2.87
N TYR A 293 -3.90 -8.24 -2.63
CA TYR A 293 -2.79 -9.12 -2.98
C TYR A 293 -2.51 -10.12 -1.86
N GLY A 294 -2.81 -9.77 -0.59
CA GLY A 294 -2.72 -10.72 0.51
C GLY A 294 -3.66 -11.91 0.36
N ILE A 295 -4.93 -11.70 -0.02
CA ILE A 295 -5.86 -12.82 -0.23
C ILE A 295 -5.42 -13.73 -1.39
N ASP A 296 -4.91 -13.17 -2.50
CA ASP A 296 -4.36 -13.96 -3.62
C ASP A 296 -3.18 -14.82 -3.15
N PHE A 297 -2.24 -14.20 -2.42
CA PHE A 297 -1.07 -14.87 -1.89
C PHE A 297 -1.44 -16.03 -0.96
N ILE A 298 -2.32 -15.78 0.03
CA ILE A 298 -2.74 -16.82 0.98
C ILE A 298 -3.55 -17.91 0.28
N ALA A 299 -4.42 -17.56 -0.67
CA ALA A 299 -5.15 -18.52 -1.48
C ALA A 299 -4.21 -19.46 -2.23
N GLU A 300 -3.17 -18.92 -2.88
CA GLU A 300 -2.22 -19.71 -3.65
C GLU A 300 -1.40 -20.65 -2.74
N VAL A 301 -0.93 -20.15 -1.59
CA VAL A 301 -0.24 -20.96 -0.58
C VAL A 301 -1.17 -22.03 0.01
N LEU A 302 -2.46 -21.73 0.20
CA LEU A 302 -3.46 -22.68 0.69
C LEU A 302 -3.73 -23.80 -0.33
N ILE A 303 -3.85 -23.45 -1.61
CA ILE A 303 -4.11 -24.40 -2.70
C ILE A 303 -2.92 -25.33 -2.91
N LYS A 304 -1.70 -24.79 -3.02
CA LYS A 304 -0.48 -25.56 -3.29
C LYS A 304 0.13 -26.21 -2.05
N GLY A 305 -0.03 -25.60 -0.87
CA GLY A 305 0.68 -25.95 0.36
C GLY A 305 -0.19 -26.48 1.50
N GLY A 306 -1.51 -26.25 1.46
CA GLY A 306 -2.43 -26.62 2.54
C GLY A 306 -2.47 -25.62 3.71
N LYS A 307 -3.37 -25.88 4.67
CA LYS A 307 -3.70 -24.94 5.76
C LYS A 307 -2.52 -24.63 6.67
N ASP A 308 -1.73 -25.62 7.07
CA ASP A 308 -0.57 -25.39 7.94
C ASP A 308 0.43 -24.41 7.31
N LYS A 309 0.67 -24.54 5.99
CA LYS A 309 1.53 -23.62 5.25
C LYS A 309 0.94 -22.22 5.13
N ALA A 310 -0.35 -22.13 4.80
CA ALA A 310 -1.05 -20.87 4.59
C ALA A 310 -1.31 -20.06 5.87
N PHE A 311 -1.34 -20.72 7.04
CA PHE A 311 -1.61 -20.07 8.31
C PHE A 311 -0.38 -20.01 9.21
N ALA A 312 0.04 -21.13 9.80
CA ALA A 312 1.07 -21.12 10.85
C ALA A 312 2.50 -20.97 10.33
N GLU A 313 2.83 -21.55 9.16
CA GLU A 313 4.20 -21.53 8.63
C GLU A 313 4.65 -20.15 8.16
N LEU A 314 3.75 -19.33 7.59
CA LEU A 314 4.06 -17.99 7.11
C LEU A 314 4.53 -17.03 8.21
N PHE A 315 4.14 -17.24 9.48
CA PHE A 315 4.70 -16.45 10.59
C PHE A 315 6.15 -16.83 10.92
N ARG A 316 6.59 -18.03 10.53
CA ARG A 316 7.96 -18.51 10.75
C ARG A 316 8.88 -18.21 9.55
N ASN A 317 8.32 -18.25 8.35
CA ASN A 317 9.01 -17.94 7.11
C ASN A 317 8.16 -16.97 6.26
N PRO A 318 8.05 -15.70 6.65
CA PRO A 318 7.24 -14.74 5.90
C PRO A 318 7.89 -14.35 4.57
N PRO A 319 7.08 -13.95 3.56
CA PRO A 319 7.59 -13.24 2.39
C PRO A 319 8.29 -11.95 2.81
N ARG A 320 9.30 -11.52 2.05
CA ARG A 320 10.16 -10.37 2.35
C ARG A 320 10.02 -9.20 1.38
N THR A 321 9.48 -9.43 0.19
CA THR A 321 9.27 -8.39 -0.83
C THR A 321 7.82 -8.34 -1.30
N THR A 322 7.33 -7.19 -1.77
CA THR A 322 5.99 -7.11 -2.35
C THR A 322 5.87 -7.99 -3.59
N ARG A 323 6.97 -8.26 -4.31
CA ARG A 323 7.03 -9.27 -5.37
C ARG A 323 6.55 -10.64 -4.89
N GLN A 324 7.03 -11.11 -3.74
CA GLN A 324 6.60 -12.42 -3.22
C GLN A 324 5.12 -12.47 -2.87
N ILE A 325 4.51 -11.33 -2.54
CA ILE A 325 3.07 -11.20 -2.31
C ILE A 325 2.30 -11.13 -3.64
N MET A 326 2.76 -10.33 -4.60
CA MET A 326 2.10 -10.11 -5.89
C MET A 326 2.27 -11.28 -6.87
N GLU A 327 3.36 -12.03 -6.73
CA GLU A 327 3.76 -13.18 -7.55
C GLU A 327 4.01 -14.38 -6.62
N PRO A 328 2.97 -15.04 -6.06
CA PRO A 328 3.12 -16.05 -5.01
C PRO A 328 4.00 -17.24 -5.41
N GLU A 329 4.10 -17.57 -6.70
CA GLU A 329 5.02 -18.56 -7.25
C GLU A 329 6.47 -18.29 -6.87
N THR A 330 6.88 -17.03 -6.80
CA THR A 330 8.26 -16.64 -6.45
C THR A 330 8.58 -17.00 -5.00
N TYR A 331 7.64 -16.79 -4.08
CA TYR A 331 7.75 -17.22 -2.69
C TYR A 331 7.80 -18.76 -2.59
N LEU A 332 6.88 -19.44 -3.27
CA LEU A 332 6.78 -20.90 -3.23
C LEU A 332 7.99 -21.60 -3.84
N ALA A 333 8.65 -21.00 -4.84
CA ALA A 333 9.88 -21.50 -5.43
C ALA A 333 11.13 -21.16 -4.59
N GLY A 334 10.99 -20.31 -3.56
CA GLY A 334 12.10 -19.82 -2.76
C GLY A 334 13.01 -18.85 -3.51
N GLU A 335 12.48 -18.09 -4.48
CA GLU A 335 13.22 -17.06 -5.20
C GLU A 335 13.83 -16.06 -4.21
N ARG A 336 15.10 -15.73 -4.42
CA ARG A 336 15.81 -14.65 -3.73
C ARG A 336 16.36 -13.70 -4.77
N LEU A 337 16.00 -12.43 -4.62
CA LEU A 337 16.58 -11.36 -5.43
C LEU A 337 17.97 -11.05 -4.90
N GLU A 338 18.89 -10.77 -5.83
CA GLU A 338 20.22 -10.28 -5.47
C GLU A 338 20.11 -8.88 -4.82
N PRO A 339 20.84 -8.63 -3.72
CA PRO A 339 20.85 -7.32 -3.08
C PRO A 339 21.17 -6.18 -4.07
N MET A 340 20.47 -5.06 -3.92
CA MET A 340 20.82 -3.85 -4.66
C MET A 340 22.16 -3.30 -4.16
N HIS A 341 23.02 -2.84 -5.08
CA HIS A 341 24.21 -2.10 -4.69
C HIS A 341 23.81 -0.72 -4.14
N VAL A 342 24.22 -0.43 -2.91
CA VAL A 342 24.03 0.86 -2.26
C VAL A 342 25.42 1.52 -2.16
N PRO A 343 25.67 2.65 -2.85
CA PRO A 343 26.96 3.32 -2.84
C PRO A 343 27.19 4.01 -1.48
N ASP A 344 28.36 4.62 -1.26
CA ASP A 344 28.58 5.45 -0.07
C ASP A 344 27.79 6.77 -0.16
N LEU A 345 26.49 6.67 0.14
CA LEU A 345 25.53 7.75 0.09
C LEU A 345 25.93 8.93 1.00
N ARG A 346 26.69 8.69 2.08
CA ARG A 346 27.17 9.80 2.94
C ARG A 346 28.25 10.60 2.24
N GLN A 347 29.17 9.94 1.57
CA GLN A 347 30.23 10.62 0.85
C GLN A 347 29.69 11.33 -0.39
N VAL A 348 28.76 10.71 -1.12
CA VAL A 348 28.07 11.33 -2.27
C VAL A 348 27.28 12.55 -1.82
N PHE A 349 26.43 12.41 -0.82
CA PHE A 349 25.52 13.47 -0.36
C PHE A 349 26.10 14.32 0.78
N ARG A 350 27.43 14.51 0.86
CA ARG A 350 28.08 15.24 1.97
C ARG A 350 27.59 16.68 2.15
N ASN A 351 27.14 17.32 1.07
CA ASN A 351 26.63 18.69 1.03
C ASN A 351 25.10 18.77 1.19
N TYR A 352 24.46 17.64 1.46
CA TYR A 352 23.02 17.53 1.59
C TYR A 352 22.64 16.98 2.96
N ASP A 353 21.46 17.36 3.45
CA ASP A 353 20.80 16.73 4.57
C ASP A 353 19.85 15.66 4.04
N ARG A 354 19.98 14.44 4.56
CA ARG A 354 19.06 13.35 4.22
C ARG A 354 17.67 13.69 4.72
N PHE A 355 16.71 13.60 3.80
CA PHE A 355 15.30 13.76 4.09
C PHE A 355 14.65 12.40 4.37
N ASP A 356 14.82 11.43 3.46
CA ASP A 356 14.28 10.08 3.60
C ASP A 356 15.06 9.07 2.75
N VAL A 357 14.84 7.77 3.01
CA VAL A 357 15.44 6.65 2.26
C VAL A 357 14.57 5.42 2.45
N GLY A 358 14.39 4.63 1.40
CA GLY A 358 13.63 3.39 1.48
C GLY A 358 13.75 2.55 0.23
N ALA A 359 13.20 1.34 0.30
CA ALA A 359 13.02 0.48 -0.85
C ALA A 359 11.94 1.04 -1.78
N VAL A 360 12.00 0.61 -3.04
CA VAL A 360 10.94 0.78 -4.02
C VAL A 360 10.63 -0.61 -4.56
N GLY A 361 9.58 -1.21 -4.03
CA GLY A 361 9.16 -2.59 -4.31
C GLY A 361 8.44 -2.74 -5.64
N GLU A 362 8.10 -4.00 -5.97
CA GLU A 362 7.28 -4.32 -7.15
C GLU A 362 5.92 -3.61 -7.13
N PHE A 363 5.34 -3.43 -5.94
CA PHE A 363 4.10 -2.70 -5.75
C PHE A 363 4.24 -1.22 -6.18
N ASP A 364 5.30 -0.55 -5.72
CA ASP A 364 5.50 0.87 -5.98
C ASP A 364 5.68 1.13 -7.48
N VAL A 365 6.45 0.29 -8.16
CA VAL A 365 6.62 0.40 -9.62
C VAL A 365 5.34 0.03 -10.37
N ALA A 366 4.54 -0.94 -9.89
CA ALA A 366 3.27 -1.28 -10.51
C ALA A 366 2.31 -0.08 -10.52
N VAL A 367 2.18 0.63 -9.39
CA VAL A 367 1.34 1.82 -9.29
C VAL A 367 1.90 2.97 -10.12
N LEU A 368 3.22 3.17 -10.10
CA LEU A 368 3.87 4.20 -10.93
C LEU A 368 3.61 3.97 -12.42
N ILE A 369 3.75 2.74 -12.88
CA ILE A 369 3.48 2.37 -14.28
C ILE A 369 2.00 2.51 -14.60
N ASP A 370 1.09 2.07 -13.73
CA ASP A 370 -0.35 2.20 -13.96
C ASP A 370 -0.74 3.67 -14.11
N GLN A 371 -0.21 4.54 -13.25
CA GLN A 371 -0.51 5.96 -13.29
C GLN A 371 -0.12 6.66 -14.60
N TYR A 372 0.98 6.23 -15.24
CA TYR A 372 1.53 6.93 -16.42
C TYR A 372 1.35 6.18 -17.74
N ALA A 373 1.19 4.87 -17.70
CA ALA A 373 1.07 4.00 -18.87
C ALA A 373 -0.17 3.10 -18.84
N GLY A 374 -0.91 3.07 -17.72
CA GLY A 374 -2.14 2.30 -17.56
C GLY A 374 -1.94 0.84 -17.19
N ALA A 375 -2.98 0.27 -16.58
CA ALA A 375 -2.99 -1.08 -16.01
C ALA A 375 -2.54 -2.20 -16.96
N PRO A 376 -2.89 -2.23 -18.27
CA PRO A 376 -2.41 -3.27 -19.18
C PRO A 376 -0.89 -3.27 -19.36
N ILE A 377 -0.27 -2.09 -19.42
CA ILE A 377 1.20 -1.98 -19.53
C ILE A 377 1.83 -2.34 -18.20
N SER A 378 1.27 -1.86 -17.09
CA SER A 378 1.72 -2.18 -15.73
C SER A 378 1.81 -3.68 -15.50
N LYS A 379 0.72 -4.42 -15.73
CA LYS A 379 0.65 -5.89 -15.56
C LYS A 379 1.68 -6.68 -16.36
N ASN A 380 2.13 -6.15 -17.50
CA ASN A 380 3.13 -6.81 -18.35
C ASN A 380 4.58 -6.42 -18.00
N LEU A 381 4.77 -5.41 -17.15
CA LEU A 381 6.10 -4.84 -16.88
C LEU A 381 6.52 -5.03 -15.42
N TYR A 382 5.67 -4.75 -14.43
CA TYR A 382 6.06 -4.88 -13.02
C TYR A 382 6.58 -6.28 -12.63
N PRO A 383 6.13 -7.42 -13.21
CA PRO A 383 6.67 -8.74 -12.85
C PRO A 383 8.15 -8.91 -13.23
N HIS A 384 8.70 -7.99 -14.01
CA HIS A 384 10.11 -7.93 -14.39
C HIS A 384 10.98 -7.12 -13.42
N TRP A 385 10.42 -6.53 -12.37
CA TRP A 385 11.19 -5.82 -11.34
C TRP A 385 12.11 -6.77 -10.56
N ARG A 386 13.32 -6.32 -10.22
CA ARG A 386 14.35 -7.12 -9.51
C ARG A 386 15.01 -6.39 -8.34
N GLY A 387 14.51 -5.22 -7.98
CA GLY A 387 15.05 -4.42 -6.88
C GLY A 387 14.95 -2.93 -7.16
N GLY A 388 14.82 -2.14 -6.11
CA GLY A 388 14.84 -0.69 -6.23
C GLY A 388 14.95 -0.01 -4.87
N TYR A 389 15.55 1.17 -4.86
CA TYR A 389 15.59 2.04 -3.69
C TYR A 389 15.69 3.50 -4.10
N TYR A 390 15.35 4.37 -3.15
CA TYR A 390 15.47 5.80 -3.31
C TYR A 390 16.21 6.46 -2.16
N TYR A 391 16.79 7.63 -2.42
CA TYR A 391 17.41 8.48 -1.42
C TYR A 391 16.98 9.93 -1.66
N ALA A 392 16.22 10.48 -0.72
CA ALA A 392 15.68 11.82 -0.80
C ALA A 392 16.48 12.78 0.09
N VAL A 393 16.83 13.95 -0.42
CA VAL A 393 17.72 14.91 0.26
C VAL A 393 17.34 16.36 0.00
N ARG A 394 17.87 17.27 0.83
CA ARG A 394 17.88 18.71 0.55
C ARG A 394 19.29 19.29 0.68
N PRO A 395 19.67 20.29 -0.12
CA PRO A 395 20.96 20.96 0.03
C PRO A 395 21.10 21.59 1.43
N LYS A 396 22.26 21.43 2.08
CA LYS A 396 22.55 22.09 3.36
C LYS A 396 22.55 23.62 3.25
N SER A 397 22.91 24.12 2.08
CA SER A 397 22.95 25.55 1.78
C SER A 397 21.56 26.17 1.62
N ASP A 398 20.54 25.37 1.31
CA ASP A 398 19.18 25.85 1.08
C ASP A 398 18.13 24.81 1.53
N PRO A 399 17.66 24.90 2.78
CA PRO A 399 16.59 24.04 3.30
C PRO A 399 15.22 24.23 2.64
N ALA A 400 15.03 25.33 1.88
CA ALA A 400 13.79 25.63 1.16
C ALA A 400 13.81 25.13 -0.29
N ALA A 401 14.95 24.64 -0.79
CA ALA A 401 15.07 24.06 -2.11
C ALA A 401 14.08 22.90 -2.32
N PRO A 402 13.66 22.65 -3.58
CA PRO A 402 12.90 21.46 -3.93
C PRO A 402 13.56 20.18 -3.39
N LEU A 403 12.73 19.20 -3.02
CA LEU A 403 13.25 17.90 -2.58
C LEU A 403 14.00 17.24 -3.74
N ALA A 404 15.25 16.87 -3.51
CA ALA A 404 16.06 16.15 -4.49
C ALA A 404 15.97 14.64 -4.25
N LEU A 405 16.11 13.87 -5.33
CA LEU A 405 15.86 12.43 -5.33
C LEU A 405 16.95 11.72 -6.13
N LEU A 406 17.52 10.68 -5.53
CA LEU A 406 18.11 9.55 -6.25
C LEU A 406 17.08 8.41 -6.24
N TYR A 407 16.88 7.77 -7.38
CA TYR A 407 16.14 6.52 -7.49
C TYR A 407 16.90 5.56 -8.40
N THR A 408 17.04 4.30 -7.98
CA THR A 408 17.59 3.25 -8.83
C THR A 408 16.70 2.02 -8.80
N SER A 409 16.65 1.32 -9.93
CA SER A 409 15.93 0.05 -10.07
C SER A 409 16.68 -0.93 -10.98
N ARG A 410 16.53 -2.22 -10.70
CA ARG A 410 17.03 -3.33 -11.52
C ARG A 410 15.86 -4.12 -12.08
N TRP A 411 16.02 -4.59 -13.31
CA TRP A 411 14.99 -5.31 -14.06
C TRP A 411 15.50 -6.67 -14.53
N SER A 412 14.58 -7.54 -14.95
CA SER A 412 14.95 -8.90 -15.39
C SER A 412 15.75 -8.92 -16.70
N THR A 413 15.62 -7.88 -17.53
CA THR A 413 16.37 -7.73 -18.79
C THR A 413 16.63 -6.25 -19.07
N PRO A 414 17.66 -5.93 -19.89
CA PRO A 414 17.91 -4.56 -20.35
C PRO A 414 16.73 -3.90 -21.06
N GLU A 415 15.97 -4.68 -21.83
CA GLU A 415 14.76 -4.20 -22.50
C GLU A 415 13.72 -3.71 -21.48
N LYS A 416 13.46 -4.48 -20.42
CA LYS A 416 12.46 -4.10 -19.41
C LYS A 416 12.89 -2.86 -18.62
N ALA A 417 14.20 -2.71 -18.35
CA ALA A 417 14.74 -1.48 -17.78
C ALA A 417 14.48 -0.28 -18.70
N ALA A 418 14.74 -0.42 -20.00
CA ALA A 418 14.52 0.64 -20.98
C ALA A 418 13.04 1.03 -21.12
N ASN A 419 12.13 0.05 -21.08
CA ASN A 419 10.68 0.31 -21.12
C ASN A 419 10.22 1.09 -19.88
N PHE A 420 10.68 0.69 -18.69
CA PHE A 420 10.35 1.42 -17.47
C PHE A 420 10.91 2.86 -17.48
N ALA A 421 12.15 3.04 -17.95
CA ALA A 421 12.76 4.36 -18.04
C ALA A 421 11.99 5.31 -18.98
N ALA A 422 11.44 4.81 -20.08
CA ALA A 422 10.57 5.58 -20.95
C ALA A 422 9.27 6.01 -20.26
N ILE A 423 8.65 5.12 -19.47
CA ILE A 423 7.44 5.42 -18.70
C ILE A 423 7.74 6.46 -17.59
N TYR A 424 8.89 6.35 -16.94
CA TYR A 424 9.34 7.35 -15.97
C TYR A 424 9.51 8.73 -16.62
N ALA A 425 10.16 8.78 -17.80
CA ALA A 425 10.33 10.01 -18.58
C ALA A 425 8.99 10.61 -19.03
N LEU A 426 8.05 9.78 -19.49
CA LEU A 426 6.68 10.20 -19.83
C LEU A 426 6.00 10.87 -18.64
N GLY A 427 6.17 10.30 -17.43
CA GLY A 427 5.63 10.82 -16.19
C GLY A 427 6.13 12.23 -15.84
N LEU A 428 7.33 12.63 -16.26
CA LEU A 428 7.86 13.99 -16.01
C LEU A 428 6.92 15.07 -16.53
N SER A 429 6.39 14.90 -17.75
CA SER A 429 5.47 15.86 -18.38
C SER A 429 4.11 15.99 -17.67
N LYS A 430 3.76 15.01 -16.83
CA LYS A 430 2.55 15.00 -16.00
C LYS A 430 2.80 15.50 -14.58
N ARG A 431 4.06 15.42 -14.12
CA ARG A 431 4.49 15.78 -12.76
C ARG A 431 4.91 17.24 -12.64
N TYR A 432 5.42 17.82 -13.71
CA TYR A 432 6.02 19.15 -13.75
C TYR A 432 5.31 20.06 -14.77
N LEU A 433 5.19 21.34 -14.43
CA LEU A 433 4.57 22.36 -15.28
C LEU A 433 5.47 22.72 -16.47
N HIS A 434 6.78 22.70 -16.26
CA HIS A 434 7.77 22.99 -17.28
C HIS A 434 8.72 21.82 -17.39
N VAL A 435 8.82 21.22 -18.57
CA VAL A 435 9.74 20.11 -18.85
C VAL A 435 10.39 20.34 -20.20
N HIS A 436 11.71 20.41 -20.21
CA HIS A 436 12.50 20.60 -21.42
C HIS A 436 13.62 19.57 -21.46
N GLU A 437 13.60 18.68 -22.45
CA GLU A 437 14.70 17.75 -22.70
C GLU A 437 15.96 18.53 -23.11
N VAL A 438 17.09 18.21 -22.48
CA VAL A 438 18.40 18.78 -22.77
C VAL A 438 19.21 17.72 -23.50
N LEU A 439 19.59 18.02 -24.74
CA LEU A 439 20.52 17.20 -25.52
C LEU A 439 21.93 17.79 -25.44
N ASP A 440 22.93 16.92 -25.45
CA ASP A 440 24.36 17.30 -25.42
C ASP A 440 24.77 18.24 -26.58
N ASP A 441 24.03 18.25 -27.69
CA ASP A 441 24.31 19.06 -28.88
C ASP A 441 23.35 20.26 -29.09
N GLY A 442 22.46 20.52 -28.12
CA GLY A 442 21.48 21.61 -28.17
C GLY A 442 20.40 21.46 -29.26
N LYS A 443 20.29 20.30 -29.92
CA LYS A 443 19.25 20.04 -30.92
C LYS A 443 17.92 19.66 -30.26
N LYS A 444 16.85 19.67 -31.05
CA LYS A 444 15.56 19.09 -30.64
C LYS A 444 15.67 17.56 -30.66
N PRO A 445 15.02 16.85 -29.71
CA PRO A 445 15.04 15.39 -29.70
C PRO A 445 14.41 14.83 -30.98
N ALA A 446 15.01 13.76 -31.51
CA ALA A 446 14.55 13.11 -32.74
C ALA A 446 13.18 12.42 -32.56
N VAL A 447 12.85 12.04 -31.34
CA VAL A 447 11.56 11.46 -30.92
C VAL A 447 11.13 12.20 -29.67
N GLU A 448 9.89 12.69 -29.64
CA GLU A 448 9.33 13.34 -28.46
C GLU A 448 9.23 12.36 -27.29
N THR A 449 9.46 12.82 -26.05
CA THR A 449 9.40 11.98 -24.85
C THR A 449 8.08 11.22 -24.74
N ALA A 450 6.97 11.79 -25.23
CA ALA A 450 5.64 11.16 -25.20
C ALA A 450 5.48 9.97 -26.16
N ALA A 451 6.39 9.80 -27.12
CA ALA A 451 6.38 8.73 -28.12
C ALA A 451 7.46 7.67 -27.89
N LEU A 452 8.13 7.70 -26.73
CA LEU A 452 9.16 6.72 -26.38
C LEU A 452 8.51 5.44 -25.85
N ASP A 453 8.67 4.34 -26.59
CA ASP A 453 8.36 3.00 -26.07
C ASP A 453 9.51 2.43 -25.22
N HIS A 454 10.73 2.97 -25.41
CA HIS A 454 11.94 2.59 -24.69
C HIS A 454 12.92 3.77 -24.55
N LEU A 455 13.73 3.75 -23.49
CA LEU A 455 14.78 4.74 -23.26
C LEU A 455 16.07 4.03 -22.86
N THR A 456 17.15 4.28 -23.60
CA THR A 456 18.49 3.73 -23.33
C THR A 456 19.52 4.84 -23.22
N GLY A 457 20.60 4.58 -22.48
CA GLY A 457 21.65 5.56 -22.21
C GLY A 457 21.16 6.72 -21.36
N LYS A 458 21.99 7.78 -21.30
CA LYS A 458 21.77 8.97 -20.48
C LYS A 458 20.92 10.00 -21.23
N ARG A 459 19.90 10.52 -20.56
CA ARG A 459 19.09 11.67 -21.02
C ARG A 459 18.82 12.63 -19.87
N GLY A 460 18.75 13.93 -20.20
CA GLY A 460 18.53 15.01 -19.25
C GLY A 460 17.30 15.85 -19.57
N TRP A 461 16.66 16.38 -18.54
CA TRP A 461 15.58 17.36 -18.63
C TRP A 461 15.80 18.48 -17.61
N LEU A 462 15.25 19.65 -17.89
CA LEU A 462 15.10 20.75 -16.93
C LEU A 462 13.63 20.90 -16.57
N THR A 463 13.35 21.01 -15.27
CA THR A 463 12.02 21.31 -14.72
C THR A 463 12.04 22.53 -13.81
N GLU A 464 10.87 23.00 -13.37
CA GLU A 464 10.79 24.07 -12.37
C GLU A 464 11.42 23.70 -11.01
N ASP A 465 11.57 22.40 -10.71
CA ASP A 465 12.19 21.91 -9.47
C ASP A 465 13.70 21.65 -9.66
N GLY A 466 14.25 21.74 -10.89
CA GLY A 466 15.67 21.53 -11.19
C GLY A 466 15.93 20.49 -12.29
N PRO A 467 17.20 20.06 -12.47
CA PRO A 467 17.55 19.07 -13.49
C PRO A 467 17.03 17.67 -13.13
N VAL A 468 16.66 16.91 -14.15
CA VAL A 468 16.33 15.49 -14.07
C VAL A 468 17.24 14.73 -15.02
N VAL A 469 17.85 13.65 -14.57
CA VAL A 469 18.65 12.75 -15.41
C VAL A 469 18.11 11.34 -15.26
N ILE A 470 17.93 10.65 -16.38
CA ILE A 470 17.62 9.22 -16.45
C ILE A 470 18.74 8.57 -17.25
N ASP A 471 19.47 7.65 -16.63
CA ASP A 471 20.50 6.84 -17.29
C ASP A 471 20.17 5.36 -17.16
N VAL A 472 20.27 4.66 -18.29
CA VAL A 472 19.93 3.23 -18.40
C VAL A 472 21.13 2.49 -18.96
N GLN A 473 21.71 1.63 -18.14
CA GLN A 473 22.83 0.77 -18.53
C GLN A 473 22.54 -0.68 -18.15
N GLY A 474 22.55 -1.56 -19.15
CA GLY A 474 22.14 -2.95 -18.95
C GLY A 474 20.70 -3.03 -18.42
N ASP A 475 20.51 -3.77 -17.34
CA ASP A 475 19.23 -3.99 -16.68
C ASP A 475 18.93 -3.00 -15.55
N THR A 476 19.74 -1.94 -15.42
CA THR A 476 19.67 -0.99 -14.31
C THR A 476 19.28 0.40 -14.81
N VAL A 477 18.33 1.02 -14.12
CA VAL A 477 17.90 2.41 -14.33
C VAL A 477 18.37 3.24 -13.14
N LEU A 478 18.99 4.38 -13.43
CA LEU A 478 19.34 5.43 -12.48
C LEU A 478 18.53 6.69 -12.83
N VAL A 479 17.88 7.27 -11.83
CA VAL A 479 17.22 8.57 -11.93
C VAL A 479 17.77 9.49 -10.86
N THR A 480 18.16 10.71 -11.26
CA THR A 480 18.43 11.81 -10.34
C THR A 480 17.53 12.98 -10.64
N GLU A 481 16.95 13.60 -9.62
CA GLU A 481 16.12 14.80 -9.77
C GLU A 481 16.53 15.88 -8.77
N SER A 482 16.61 17.13 -9.24
CA SER A 482 16.98 18.31 -8.46
C SER A 482 18.36 18.22 -7.78
N LEU A 483 19.26 17.40 -8.33
CA LEU A 483 20.66 17.28 -7.89
C LEU A 483 21.59 18.10 -8.77
N ASP A 484 22.71 18.56 -8.21
CA ASP A 484 23.74 19.22 -9.02
C ASP A 484 24.49 18.19 -9.90
N GLN A 485 25.07 18.68 -11.00
CA GLN A 485 25.73 17.82 -11.99
C GLN A 485 26.85 16.99 -11.38
N ALA A 486 27.64 17.56 -10.46
CA ALA A 486 28.76 16.85 -9.84
C ALA A 486 28.30 15.67 -8.97
N THR A 487 27.17 15.83 -8.28
CA THR A 487 26.54 14.78 -7.48
C THR A 487 25.95 13.70 -8.40
N THR A 488 25.28 14.09 -9.48
CA THR A 488 24.76 13.15 -10.49
C THR A 488 25.87 12.34 -11.15
N ASP A 489 26.95 12.97 -11.61
CA ASP A 489 28.08 12.28 -12.25
C ASP A 489 28.75 11.29 -11.30
N LYS A 490 28.86 11.65 -10.01
CA LYS A 490 29.38 10.72 -8.99
C LYS A 490 28.44 9.53 -8.78
N LEU A 491 27.13 9.74 -8.75
CA LEU A 491 26.14 8.65 -8.63
C LEU A 491 26.22 7.69 -9.82
N GLU A 492 26.34 8.20 -11.05
CA GLU A 492 26.52 7.38 -12.24
C GLU A 492 27.78 6.52 -12.14
N GLN A 493 28.90 7.09 -11.68
CA GLN A 493 30.16 6.35 -11.49
C GLN A 493 30.04 5.27 -10.41
N GLU A 494 29.40 5.54 -9.29
CA GLU A 494 29.27 4.58 -8.20
C GLU A 494 28.28 3.45 -8.55
N VAL A 495 27.17 3.78 -9.21
CA VAL A 495 26.13 2.81 -9.59
C VAL A 495 26.56 1.94 -10.77
N PHE A 496 27.16 2.53 -11.82
CA PHE A 496 27.51 1.81 -13.04
C PHE A 496 28.99 1.43 -13.15
N GLY A 497 29.91 2.17 -12.51
CA GLY A 497 31.35 1.90 -12.57
C GLY A 497 31.77 0.55 -12.01
N MET A 498 30.98 -0.04 -11.10
CA MET A 498 31.17 -1.42 -10.65
C MET A 498 30.67 -2.47 -11.66
N ALA A 499 29.67 -2.17 -12.50
CA ALA A 499 29.17 -3.11 -13.50
C ALA A 499 30.23 -3.44 -14.57
N ALA A 500 31.19 -2.54 -14.79
CA ALA A 500 32.35 -2.77 -15.65
C ALA A 500 33.47 -3.60 -14.99
N ALA A 501 33.53 -3.67 -13.66
CA ALA A 501 34.54 -4.43 -12.91
C ALA A 501 34.11 -5.88 -12.59
N ALA A 502 32.84 -6.22 -12.82
CA ALA A 502 32.26 -7.56 -12.61
C ALA A 502 32.08 -8.37 -13.91
N ARG A 503 32.56 -7.86 -15.04
CA ARG A 503 32.72 -8.58 -16.32
C ARG A 503 34.20 -8.88 -16.54
#